data_AF-A0A9P9XTC4-F1
#
_entry.id   AF-A0A9P9XTC4-F1
#
_cell.length_a   1.000
_cell.length_b   1.000
_cell.length_c   1.000
_cell.angle_alpha   90.00
_cell.angle_beta   90.00
_cell.angle_gamma   90.00
#
_symmetry.space_group_name_H-M   'P 1'
#
loop_
_entity.id
_entity.type
_entity.pdbx_description
1 polymer ?
#
loop_
_entity_poly.entity_id
_entity_poly.type
_entity_poly.pdbx_seq_one_letter_code
_entity_poly.pdbx_strand_id
1 'polypeptide(L)'
;AERAWLQDSLEDVQAEIRERGIENNAAVKIATLVGETMPRVFKGETTMLEHLRTSGLLDEYYANGVGTLESTAWLGGAVRQLTDRCPHLKIMEVGAGTGGATKRILAAAGHSFDSYTFTDISSSFFEKAAVVLEPWQDKMIFKVCDVEKDPIAQGFAEEVYDVVVASFILHATAQLDRTVRNIRKLVKPGGYLVIGEGTNNGPFQSGDGLIFGTLPGWWLGADEGRTLSPFVSASQWDTILRQNGFSGLDTTAPTQFFGAFGVVLAVSQAIDDRVAFLREPLAAPSSSSRPKIAKLVLVGGETDAVARLVEELVTILGDVSESIVTYRILDDIDFAVCDETATVLVVSELDGPIFKSLHPAKWHSFRELFVGKRRVVWVTAGRNADEPYSNMIVGFGRAAKNE
;
A
#
# COMPACT_ATOMS: atom_id res chain seq x y z
N ALA A 1 6.75 16.87 32.21
CA ALA A 1 7.20 18.26 32.07
C ALA A 1 8.14 18.57 33.23
N GLU A 2 9.31 19.16 32.93
CA GLU A 2 10.22 19.61 33.97
C GLU A 2 9.65 20.84 34.67
N ARG A 3 9.68 20.89 36.01
CA ARG A 3 9.13 22.03 36.75
C ARG A 3 9.84 23.35 36.45
N ALA A 4 11.09 23.27 36.01
CA ALA A 4 11.89 24.43 35.61
C ALA A 4 11.22 25.23 34.47
N TRP A 5 10.60 24.55 33.51
CA TRP A 5 10.00 25.19 32.33
C TRP A 5 8.83 26.14 32.65
N LEU A 6 8.25 26.06 33.85
CA LEU A 6 7.23 27.00 34.30
C LEU A 6 7.78 28.40 34.58
N GLN A 7 9.10 28.53 34.69
CA GLN A 7 9.79 29.80 34.95
C GLN A 7 10.42 30.38 33.67
N ASP A 8 10.37 29.65 32.55
CA ASP A 8 10.96 30.09 31.29
C ASP A 8 10.17 31.29 30.73
N SER A 9 10.91 32.31 30.33
CA SER A 9 10.40 33.46 29.60
C SER A 9 10.46 33.21 28.08
N LEU A 10 9.82 34.08 27.30
CA LEU A 10 9.96 34.06 25.84
C LEU A 10 11.43 34.25 25.41
N GLU A 11 12.21 35.04 26.15
CA GLU A 11 13.63 35.27 25.87
C GLU A 11 14.44 33.99 26.07
N ASP A 12 14.12 33.19 27.09
CA ASP A 12 14.76 31.90 27.35
C ASP A 12 14.49 30.91 26.20
N VAL A 13 13.23 30.82 25.75
CA VAL A 13 12.86 29.98 24.60
C VAL A 13 13.57 30.42 23.32
N GLN A 14 13.62 31.73 23.05
CA GLN A 14 14.32 32.27 21.89
C GLN A 14 15.84 32.07 21.97
N ALA A 15 16.43 32.14 23.16
CA ALA A 15 17.83 31.84 23.38
C ALA A 15 18.14 30.37 23.09
N GLU A 16 17.31 29.45 23.59
CA GLU A 16 17.44 28.01 23.34
C GLU A 16 17.34 27.67 21.85
N ILE A 17 16.39 28.29 21.12
CA ILE A 17 16.24 28.11 19.66
C ILE A 17 17.53 28.51 18.93
N ARG A 18 18.13 29.65 19.31
CA ARG A 18 19.38 30.14 18.73
C ARG A 18 20.58 29.26 19.11
N GLU A 19 20.70 28.88 20.37
CA GLU A 19 21.80 28.04 20.87
C GLU A 19 21.81 26.67 20.17
N ARG A 20 20.64 26.09 19.94
CA ARG A 20 20.48 24.84 19.19
C ARG A 20 20.60 25.01 17.68
N GLY A 21 20.57 26.24 17.16
CA GLY A 21 20.64 26.53 15.71
C GLY A 21 19.42 26.01 14.93
N ILE A 22 18.24 25.96 15.55
CA ILE A 22 17.01 25.39 14.95
C ILE A 22 16.00 26.45 14.50
N GLU A 23 16.40 27.72 14.47
CA GLU A 23 15.59 28.86 14.00
C GLU A 23 15.03 28.70 12.58
N ASN A 24 15.75 27.98 11.71
CA ASN A 24 15.32 27.72 10.34
C ASN A 24 14.46 26.46 10.18
N ASN A 25 14.21 25.72 11.26
CA ASN A 25 13.38 24.53 11.21
C ASN A 25 11.89 24.90 11.03
N ALA A 26 11.21 24.25 10.07
CA ALA A 26 9.83 24.55 9.73
C ALA A 26 8.86 24.40 10.94
N ALA A 27 9.05 23.37 11.77
CA ALA A 27 8.24 23.13 12.97
C ALA A 27 8.45 24.21 14.04
N VAL A 28 9.69 24.70 14.19
CA VAL A 28 10.01 25.79 15.13
C VAL A 28 9.36 27.09 14.67
N LYS A 29 9.52 27.48 13.40
CA LYS A 29 8.93 28.70 12.84
C LYS A 29 7.41 28.76 13.03
N ILE A 30 6.72 27.68 12.66
CA ILE A 30 5.26 27.62 12.76
C ILE A 30 4.79 27.59 14.22
N ALA A 31 5.50 26.90 15.12
CA ALA A 31 5.20 26.89 16.55
C ALA A 31 5.41 28.27 17.19
N THR A 32 6.47 29.00 16.82
CA THR A 32 6.73 30.37 17.28
C THR A 32 5.60 31.30 16.82
N LEU A 33 5.23 31.27 15.54
CA LEU A 33 4.10 32.05 15.02
C LEU A 33 2.82 31.78 15.81
N VAL A 34 2.52 30.50 16.06
CA VAL A 34 1.35 30.10 16.83
C VAL A 34 1.42 30.64 18.26
N GLY A 35 2.54 30.48 18.95
CA GLY A 35 2.73 30.96 20.32
C GLY A 35 2.54 32.48 20.46
N GLU A 36 3.10 33.26 19.53
CA GLU A 36 3.00 34.73 19.53
C GLU A 36 1.58 35.23 19.19
N THR A 37 0.85 34.47 18.36
CA THR A 37 -0.46 34.88 17.84
C THR A 37 -1.61 34.44 18.75
N MET A 38 -1.46 33.33 19.47
CA MET A 38 -2.53 32.68 20.23
C MET A 38 -3.23 33.60 21.26
N PRO A 39 -2.54 34.49 22.01
CA PRO A 39 -3.22 35.41 22.92
C PRO A 39 -4.25 36.31 22.24
N ARG A 40 -4.02 36.72 20.99
CA ARG A 40 -4.97 37.54 20.21
C ARG A 40 -6.13 36.71 19.67
N VAL A 41 -5.87 35.46 19.29
CA VAL A 41 -6.91 34.51 18.87
C VAL A 41 -7.86 34.21 20.03
N PHE A 42 -7.36 34.00 21.25
CA PHE A 42 -8.20 33.80 22.44
C PHE A 42 -9.05 35.02 22.80
N LYS A 43 -8.61 36.22 22.46
CA LYS A 43 -9.39 37.46 22.60
C LYS A 43 -10.42 37.68 21.48
N GLY A 44 -10.43 36.82 20.45
CA GLY A 44 -11.31 36.95 19.29
C GLY A 44 -10.91 38.07 18.31
N GLU A 45 -9.67 38.58 18.41
CA GLU A 45 -9.19 39.68 17.56
C GLU A 45 -8.79 39.23 16.14
N THR A 46 -8.48 37.95 15.98
CA THR A 46 -7.99 37.33 14.73
C THR A 46 -8.24 35.81 14.76
N THR A 47 -7.96 35.10 13.66
CA THR A 47 -8.03 33.64 13.59
C THR A 47 -6.66 33.02 13.30
N MET A 48 -6.36 31.86 13.90
CA MET A 48 -5.08 31.20 13.64
C MET A 48 -4.94 30.74 12.17
N LEU A 49 -6.05 30.32 11.56
CA LEU A 49 -6.06 29.89 10.16
C LEU A 49 -5.60 30.99 9.20
N GLU A 50 -6.00 32.24 9.43
CA GLU A 50 -5.58 33.38 8.60
C GLU A 50 -4.06 33.60 8.68
N HIS A 51 -3.50 33.60 9.88
CA HIS A 51 -2.06 33.78 10.10
C HIS A 51 -1.24 32.63 9.50
N LEU A 52 -1.69 31.38 9.70
CA LEU A 52 -1.03 30.22 9.14
C LEU A 52 -1.04 30.22 7.61
N ARG A 53 -2.17 30.57 6.97
CA ARG A 53 -2.25 30.66 5.49
C ARG A 53 -1.40 31.77 4.89
N THR A 54 -1.37 32.94 5.53
CA THR A 54 -0.67 34.12 4.97
C THR A 54 0.84 34.08 5.18
N SER A 55 1.31 33.32 6.17
CA SER A 55 2.75 33.18 6.47
C SER A 55 3.53 32.33 5.46
N GLY A 56 2.85 31.43 4.73
CA GLY A 56 3.50 30.40 3.90
C GLY A 56 4.13 29.24 4.70
N LEU A 57 4.09 29.28 6.04
CA LEU A 57 4.73 28.28 6.89
C LEU A 57 3.99 26.93 6.89
N LEU A 58 2.69 26.89 6.58
CA LEU A 58 1.97 25.63 6.40
C LEU A 58 2.56 24.80 5.26
N ASP A 59 2.78 25.44 4.11
CA ASP A 59 3.35 24.77 2.94
C ASP A 59 4.78 24.29 3.23
N GLU A 60 5.57 25.11 3.95
CA GLU A 60 6.92 24.73 4.40
C GLU A 60 6.89 23.53 5.36
N TYR A 61 5.96 23.50 6.32
CA TYR A 61 5.79 22.41 7.28
C TYR A 61 5.36 21.11 6.59
N TYR A 62 4.38 21.16 5.69
CA TYR A 62 3.95 19.95 4.98
C TYR A 62 5.03 19.43 4.02
N ALA A 63 5.90 20.30 3.49
CA ALA A 63 6.99 19.90 2.61
C ALA A 63 8.23 19.38 3.35
N ASN A 64 8.55 19.95 4.53
CA ASN A 64 9.84 19.79 5.20
C ASN A 64 9.77 19.47 6.70
N GLY A 65 8.57 19.31 7.25
CA GLY A 65 8.37 18.95 8.65
C GLY A 65 8.90 17.55 8.96
N VAL A 66 9.37 17.38 10.20
CA VAL A 66 9.65 16.04 10.75
C VAL A 66 8.35 15.26 10.81
N GLY A 67 8.34 14.03 10.34
CA GLY A 67 7.15 13.19 10.19
C GLY A 67 6.52 13.32 8.81
N THR A 68 6.28 14.54 8.32
CA THR A 68 5.68 14.76 6.98
C THR A 68 6.63 14.32 5.86
N LEU A 69 7.93 14.62 6.01
CA LEU A 69 8.99 14.18 5.10
C LEU A 69 9.08 12.65 5.00
N GLU A 70 9.10 11.97 6.14
CA GLU A 70 9.21 10.52 6.23
C GLU A 70 7.94 9.85 5.69
N SER A 71 6.77 10.32 6.12
CA SER A 71 5.47 9.81 5.68
C SER A 71 5.33 9.88 4.16
N THR A 72 5.62 11.02 3.55
CA THR A 72 5.52 11.18 2.09
C THR A 72 6.55 10.37 1.31
N ALA A 73 7.76 10.17 1.87
CA ALA A 73 8.75 9.25 1.28
C ALA A 73 8.28 7.79 1.34
N TRP A 74 7.68 7.36 2.46
CA TRP A 74 7.12 6.03 2.61
C TRP A 74 5.91 5.79 1.70
N LEU A 75 5.03 6.79 1.56
CA LEU A 75 3.93 6.76 0.60
C LEU A 75 4.46 6.52 -0.83
N GLY A 76 5.46 7.30 -1.25
CA GLY A 76 6.09 7.12 -2.56
C GLY A 76 6.74 5.75 -2.73
N GLY A 77 7.43 5.25 -1.71
CA GLY A 77 8.02 3.90 -1.72
C GLY A 77 6.97 2.79 -1.84
N ALA A 78 5.85 2.90 -1.13
CA ALA A 78 4.76 1.94 -1.20
C ALA A 78 4.09 1.94 -2.59
N VAL A 79 3.76 3.13 -3.12
CA VAL A 79 3.17 3.26 -4.45
C VAL A 79 4.13 2.78 -5.54
N ARG A 80 5.43 3.04 -5.40
CA ARG A 80 6.45 2.50 -6.30
C ARG A 80 6.44 0.96 -6.31
N GLN A 81 6.43 0.31 -5.15
CA GLN A 81 6.37 -1.16 -5.09
C GLN A 81 5.12 -1.74 -5.77
N LEU A 82 3.98 -1.06 -5.63
CA LEU A 82 2.73 -1.45 -6.30
C LEU A 82 2.83 -1.29 -7.82
N THR A 83 3.36 -0.16 -8.30
CA THR A 83 3.52 0.14 -9.73
C THR A 83 4.61 -0.71 -10.41
N ASP A 84 5.69 -1.06 -9.69
CA ASP A 84 6.72 -2.00 -10.16
C ASP A 84 6.15 -3.42 -10.33
N ARG A 85 5.19 -3.82 -9.47
CA ARG A 85 4.52 -5.13 -9.54
C ARG A 85 3.47 -5.19 -10.65
N CYS A 86 2.66 -4.16 -10.75
CA CYS A 86 1.54 -4.06 -11.69
C CYS A 86 1.66 -2.72 -12.41
N PRO A 87 2.24 -2.67 -13.62
CA PRO A 87 2.19 -1.45 -14.41
C PRO A 87 0.72 -1.16 -14.81
N HIS A 88 0.39 0.12 -15.04
CA HIS A 88 -0.95 0.58 -15.45
C HIS A 88 -2.02 0.66 -14.35
N LEU A 89 -1.62 0.91 -13.09
CA LEU A 89 -2.58 1.20 -12.02
C LEU A 89 -3.29 2.54 -12.25
N LYS A 90 -4.58 2.59 -11.94
CA LYS A 90 -5.33 3.84 -11.75
C LYS A 90 -5.21 4.26 -10.30
N ILE A 91 -4.50 5.35 -10.06
CA ILE A 91 -4.23 5.89 -8.73
C ILE A 91 -5.16 7.07 -8.48
N MET A 92 -5.69 7.20 -7.27
CA MET A 92 -6.39 8.40 -6.81
C MET A 92 -5.78 8.88 -5.50
N GLU A 93 -5.55 10.17 -5.37
CA GLU A 93 -5.15 10.79 -4.11
C GLU A 93 -6.32 11.61 -3.56
N VAL A 94 -6.71 11.33 -2.32
CA VAL A 94 -7.71 12.11 -1.58
C VAL A 94 -7.01 13.15 -0.71
N GLY A 95 -7.53 14.38 -0.72
CA GLY A 95 -6.95 15.49 0.05
C GLY A 95 -5.53 15.86 -0.37
N ALA A 96 -5.27 15.85 -1.68
CA ALA A 96 -3.92 16.10 -2.20
C ALA A 96 -3.40 17.52 -1.92
N GLY A 97 -4.30 18.46 -1.59
CA GLY A 97 -3.94 19.81 -1.14
C GLY A 97 -3.05 20.51 -2.15
N THR A 98 -1.89 20.99 -1.69
CA THR A 98 -0.89 21.69 -2.54
C THR A 98 -0.05 20.75 -3.41
N GLY A 99 -0.28 19.43 -3.33
CA GLY A 99 0.44 18.40 -4.07
C GLY A 99 1.81 18.05 -3.47
N GLY A 100 2.05 18.34 -2.19
CA GLY A 100 3.32 18.03 -1.51
C GLY A 100 3.64 16.53 -1.51
N ALA A 101 2.66 15.71 -1.10
CA ALA A 101 2.76 14.25 -1.14
C ALA A 101 2.78 13.76 -2.59
N THR A 102 1.89 14.27 -3.45
CA THR A 102 1.80 13.94 -4.88
C THR A 102 3.15 13.98 -5.57
N LYS A 103 3.93 15.06 -5.40
CA LYS A 103 5.26 15.22 -6.02
C LYS A 103 6.20 14.07 -5.67
N ARG A 104 6.23 13.67 -4.40
CA ARG A 104 7.11 12.59 -3.92
C ARG A 104 6.63 11.23 -4.41
N ILE A 105 5.31 11.02 -4.42
CA ILE A 105 4.70 9.79 -4.93
C ILE A 105 5.02 9.62 -6.42
N LEU A 106 4.80 10.65 -7.23
CA LEU A 106 5.05 10.61 -8.67
C LEU A 106 6.55 10.51 -8.99
N ALA A 107 7.41 11.22 -8.26
CA ALA A 107 8.86 11.08 -8.42
C ALA A 107 9.35 9.65 -8.12
N ALA A 108 8.74 8.95 -7.16
CA ALA A 108 9.08 7.56 -6.85
C ALA A 108 8.48 6.57 -7.86
N ALA A 109 7.23 6.77 -8.29
CA ALA A 109 6.53 5.88 -9.21
C ALA A 109 6.92 6.06 -10.69
N GLY A 110 7.54 7.19 -11.05
CA GLY A 110 7.91 7.49 -12.42
C GLY A 110 6.68 7.65 -13.31
N HIS A 111 6.60 6.89 -14.41
CA HIS A 111 5.45 6.87 -15.32
C HIS A 111 4.76 5.50 -15.38
N SER A 112 5.06 4.59 -14.45
CA SER A 112 4.62 3.19 -14.43
C SER A 112 3.17 3.02 -13.92
N PHE A 113 2.27 3.90 -14.31
CA PHE A 113 0.84 3.88 -13.94
C PHE A 113 -0.02 4.37 -15.11
N ASP A 114 -1.31 4.12 -15.08
CA ASP A 114 -2.24 4.50 -16.16
C ASP A 114 -2.67 5.96 -16.01
N SER A 115 -3.30 6.28 -14.88
CA SER A 115 -3.79 7.62 -14.54
C SER A 115 -3.60 7.94 -13.06
N TYR A 116 -3.52 9.22 -12.73
CA TYR A 116 -3.47 9.75 -11.37
C TYR A 116 -4.58 10.80 -11.17
N THR A 117 -5.63 10.44 -10.44
CA THR A 117 -6.72 11.35 -10.10
C THR A 117 -6.35 12.13 -8.83
N PHE A 118 -5.95 13.38 -9.02
CA PHE A 118 -5.72 14.37 -7.97
C PHE A 118 -7.05 14.91 -7.48
N THR A 119 -7.36 14.71 -6.19
CA THR A 119 -8.61 15.20 -5.61
C THR A 119 -8.40 15.94 -4.30
N ASP A 120 -9.30 16.89 -4.05
CA ASP A 120 -9.37 17.67 -2.83
C ASP A 120 -10.82 18.13 -2.62
N ILE A 121 -11.18 18.53 -1.39
CA ILE A 121 -12.52 19.04 -1.06
C ILE A 121 -12.86 20.32 -1.83
N SER A 122 -11.84 21.04 -2.34
CA SER A 122 -12.00 22.22 -3.17
C SER A 122 -11.06 22.21 -4.39
N SER A 123 -11.45 22.89 -5.47
CA SER A 123 -10.58 23.07 -6.64
C SER A 123 -9.47 24.11 -6.44
N SER A 124 -9.37 24.72 -5.26
CA SER A 124 -8.51 25.89 -5.02
C SER A 124 -7.02 25.64 -5.22
N PHE A 125 -6.58 24.38 -5.20
CA PHE A 125 -5.19 23.99 -5.41
C PHE A 125 -4.88 23.51 -6.83
N PHE A 126 -5.89 23.26 -7.67
CA PHE A 126 -5.70 22.52 -8.93
C PHE A 126 -4.83 23.26 -9.92
N GLU A 127 -5.02 24.57 -10.09
CA GLU A 127 -4.21 25.37 -11.02
C GLU A 127 -2.73 25.37 -10.63
N LYS A 128 -2.42 25.57 -9.35
CA LYS A 128 -1.04 25.53 -8.83
C LYS A 128 -0.45 24.13 -8.94
N ALA A 129 -1.23 23.09 -8.62
CA ALA A 129 -0.80 21.71 -8.72
C ALA A 129 -0.50 21.34 -10.18
N ALA A 130 -1.36 21.73 -11.15
CA ALA A 130 -1.15 21.46 -12.57
C ALA A 130 0.19 22.03 -13.09
N VAL A 131 0.59 23.21 -12.62
CA VAL A 131 1.90 23.80 -12.98
C VAL A 131 3.06 22.95 -12.45
N VAL A 132 3.00 22.50 -11.20
CA VAL A 132 4.13 21.76 -10.59
C VAL A 132 4.15 20.29 -11.02
N LEU A 133 3.01 19.75 -11.41
CA LEU A 133 2.84 18.37 -11.85
C LEU A 133 2.86 18.24 -13.39
N GLU A 134 3.26 19.30 -14.10
CA GLU A 134 3.39 19.35 -15.56
C GLU A 134 4.15 18.15 -16.17
N PRO A 135 5.22 17.61 -15.55
CA PRO A 135 5.91 16.43 -16.09
C PRO A 135 5.03 15.18 -16.24
N TRP A 136 3.88 15.12 -15.57
CA TRP A 136 2.92 14.01 -15.62
C TRP A 136 1.56 14.40 -16.21
N GLN A 137 1.45 15.59 -16.82
CA GLN A 137 0.16 16.18 -17.24
C GLN A 137 -0.70 15.24 -18.11
N ASP A 138 -0.09 14.36 -18.90
CA ASP A 138 -0.77 13.39 -19.77
C ASP A 138 -1.51 12.29 -19.00
N LYS A 139 -1.18 12.10 -17.72
CA LYS A 139 -1.78 11.10 -16.82
C LYS A 139 -2.58 11.71 -15.67
N MET A 140 -2.54 13.02 -15.49
CA MET A 140 -3.21 13.71 -14.37
C MET A 140 -4.68 13.98 -14.66
N ILE A 141 -5.54 13.69 -13.69
CA ILE A 141 -6.97 14.04 -13.70
C ILE A 141 -7.26 14.84 -12.44
N PHE A 142 -7.80 16.05 -12.56
CA PHE A 142 -8.16 16.88 -11.41
C PHE A 142 -9.67 16.83 -11.18
N LYS A 143 -10.10 16.49 -9.96
CA LYS A 143 -11.53 16.42 -9.62
C LYS A 143 -11.80 16.70 -8.15
N VAL A 144 -12.84 17.50 -7.87
CA VAL A 144 -13.27 17.76 -6.49
C VAL A 144 -13.84 16.48 -5.87
N CYS A 145 -13.41 16.17 -4.65
CA CYS A 145 -13.89 15.05 -3.85
C CYS A 145 -13.93 15.45 -2.37
N ASP A 146 -15.12 15.52 -1.82
CA ASP A 146 -15.35 15.48 -0.38
C ASP A 146 -15.41 14.01 0.06
N VAL A 147 -14.34 13.54 0.68
CA VAL A 147 -14.19 12.13 1.08
C VAL A 147 -15.19 11.71 2.16
N GLU A 148 -15.79 12.66 2.89
CA GLU A 148 -16.83 12.38 3.87
C GLU A 148 -18.17 12.07 3.21
N LYS A 149 -18.39 12.54 1.97
CA LYS A 149 -19.63 12.32 1.23
C LYS A 149 -19.53 11.10 0.33
N ASP A 150 -20.69 10.59 -0.07
CA ASP A 150 -20.75 9.46 -1.00
C ASP A 150 -20.04 9.82 -2.32
N PRO A 151 -18.98 9.10 -2.73
CA PRO A 151 -18.25 9.44 -3.94
C PRO A 151 -19.09 9.25 -5.21
N ILE A 152 -20.08 8.34 -5.19
CA ILE A 152 -20.88 8.04 -6.37
C ILE A 152 -21.87 9.17 -6.66
N ALA A 153 -22.48 9.71 -5.62
CA ALA A 153 -23.25 10.96 -5.71
C ALA A 153 -22.40 12.16 -6.19
N GLN A 154 -21.07 12.12 -6.03
CA GLN A 154 -20.13 13.12 -6.55
C GLN A 154 -19.66 12.82 -7.98
N GLY A 155 -20.26 11.83 -8.64
CA GLY A 155 -19.99 11.44 -10.03
C GLY A 155 -18.72 10.62 -10.21
N PHE A 156 -18.18 10.00 -9.15
CA PHE A 156 -17.16 8.95 -9.31
C PHE A 156 -17.82 7.62 -9.64
N ALA A 157 -17.10 6.77 -10.37
CA ALA A 157 -17.52 5.40 -10.63
C ALA A 157 -17.08 4.48 -9.50
N GLU A 158 -17.89 3.47 -9.19
CA GLU A 158 -17.56 2.45 -8.19
C GLU A 158 -16.41 1.57 -8.68
N GLU A 159 -15.52 1.20 -7.76
CA GLU A 159 -14.50 0.16 -7.94
C GLU A 159 -13.64 0.37 -9.21
N VAL A 160 -13.19 1.60 -9.45
CA VAL A 160 -12.37 1.94 -10.64
C VAL A 160 -10.90 2.15 -10.33
N TYR A 161 -10.54 2.42 -9.08
CA TYR A 161 -9.16 2.69 -8.69
C TYR A 161 -8.47 1.43 -8.18
N ASP A 162 -7.25 1.22 -8.64
CA ASP A 162 -6.39 0.15 -8.15
C ASP A 162 -5.68 0.57 -6.87
N VAL A 163 -5.41 1.86 -6.70
CA VAL A 163 -4.79 2.44 -5.50
C VAL A 163 -5.47 3.75 -5.13
N VAL A 164 -5.86 3.89 -3.87
CA VAL A 164 -6.21 5.19 -3.26
C VAL A 164 -5.14 5.56 -2.25
N VAL A 165 -4.63 6.79 -2.33
CA VAL A 165 -3.64 7.34 -1.40
C VAL A 165 -4.30 8.44 -0.57
N ALA A 166 -4.03 8.43 0.73
CA ALA A 166 -4.46 9.46 1.66
C ALA A 166 -3.27 9.94 2.50
N SER A 167 -2.86 11.20 2.32
CA SER A 167 -1.77 11.80 3.09
C SER A 167 -2.31 12.91 3.98
N PHE A 168 -2.26 12.71 5.30
CA PHE A 168 -2.67 13.70 6.31
C PHE A 168 -4.04 14.36 6.05
N ILE A 169 -5.04 13.55 5.69
CA ILE A 169 -6.40 14.02 5.39
C ILE A 169 -7.47 13.26 6.17
N LEU A 170 -7.29 11.97 6.48
CA LEU A 170 -8.36 11.16 7.05
C LEU A 170 -8.67 11.61 8.48
N HIS A 171 -7.63 12.01 9.23
CA HIS A 171 -7.79 12.55 10.58
C HIS A 171 -8.66 13.83 10.60
N ALA A 172 -8.68 14.59 9.50
CA ALA A 172 -9.45 15.83 9.34
C ALA A 172 -10.88 15.58 8.83
N THR A 173 -11.46 14.41 9.14
CA THR A 173 -12.87 14.07 8.86
C THR A 173 -13.62 13.85 10.16
N ALA A 174 -14.95 13.95 10.16
CA ALA A 174 -15.74 13.80 11.37
C ALA A 174 -15.86 12.34 11.82
N GLN A 175 -15.95 11.40 10.87
CA GLN A 175 -16.14 9.97 11.16
C GLN A 175 -15.24 9.08 10.32
N LEU A 176 -14.20 8.50 10.94
CA LEU A 176 -13.21 7.68 10.23
C LEU A 176 -13.84 6.46 9.54
N ASP A 177 -14.75 5.76 10.22
CA ASP A 177 -15.47 4.61 9.66
C ASP A 177 -16.22 4.97 8.36
N ARG A 178 -16.93 6.09 8.37
CA ARG A 178 -17.68 6.55 7.19
C ARG A 178 -16.74 6.96 6.06
N THR A 179 -15.66 7.67 6.38
CA THR A 179 -14.63 8.09 5.41
C THR A 179 -13.98 6.87 4.74
N VAL A 180 -13.54 5.88 5.51
CA VAL A 180 -12.92 4.66 4.97
C VAL A 180 -13.93 3.84 4.16
N ARG A 181 -15.20 3.78 4.58
CA ARG A 181 -16.27 3.14 3.80
C ARG A 181 -16.52 3.81 2.46
N ASN A 182 -16.48 5.14 2.40
CA ASN A 182 -16.59 5.88 1.14
C ASN A 182 -15.40 5.57 0.22
N ILE A 183 -14.17 5.55 0.77
CA ILE A 183 -12.99 5.16 0.01
C ILE A 183 -13.13 3.73 -0.52
N ARG A 184 -13.66 2.78 0.26
CA ARG A 184 -13.87 1.40 -0.19
C ARG A 184 -14.72 1.30 -1.47
N LYS A 185 -15.71 2.18 -1.65
CA LYS A 185 -16.54 2.21 -2.87
C LYS A 185 -15.75 2.57 -4.13
N LEU A 186 -14.64 3.27 -3.99
CA LEU A 186 -13.78 3.71 -5.10
C LEU A 186 -12.74 2.65 -5.50
N VAL A 187 -12.31 1.84 -4.54
CA VAL A 187 -11.22 0.86 -4.71
C VAL A 187 -11.76 -0.45 -5.26
N LYS A 188 -11.12 -0.98 -6.31
CA LYS A 188 -11.41 -2.31 -6.87
C LYS A 188 -11.25 -3.41 -5.81
N PRO A 189 -11.97 -4.54 -5.91
CA PRO A 189 -11.63 -5.73 -5.14
C PRO A 189 -10.20 -6.17 -5.43
N GLY A 190 -9.36 -6.19 -4.38
CA GLY A 190 -7.93 -6.48 -4.47
C GLY A 190 -7.04 -5.26 -4.72
N GLY A 191 -7.62 -4.07 -4.91
CA GLY A 191 -6.90 -2.79 -4.92
C GLY A 191 -6.45 -2.38 -3.52
N TYR A 192 -5.72 -1.27 -3.41
CA TYR A 192 -5.04 -0.87 -2.17
C TYR A 192 -5.47 0.51 -1.68
N LEU A 193 -5.55 0.66 -0.36
CA LEU A 193 -5.56 1.95 0.32
C LEU A 193 -4.19 2.13 1.00
N VAL A 194 -3.51 3.23 0.66
CA VAL A 194 -2.21 3.62 1.20
C VAL A 194 -2.40 4.90 2.02
N ILE A 195 -2.14 4.83 3.32
CA ILE A 195 -2.38 5.92 4.26
C ILE A 195 -1.03 6.36 4.85
N GLY A 196 -0.78 7.66 4.83
CA GLY A 196 0.30 8.30 5.55
C GLY A 196 -0.30 9.33 6.49
N GLU A 197 -0.33 9.04 7.78
CA GLU A 197 -1.06 9.82 8.78
C GLU A 197 -0.25 10.04 10.06
N GLY A 198 -0.67 11.02 10.85
CA GLY A 198 -0.19 11.13 12.23
C GLY A 198 -0.69 9.97 13.09
N THR A 199 0.02 9.69 14.18
CA THR A 199 -0.39 8.67 15.17
C THR A 199 -0.37 9.22 16.58
N ASN A 200 -1.25 8.69 17.43
CA ASN A 200 -1.25 8.95 18.87
C ASN A 200 -0.24 8.08 19.65
N ASN A 201 0.57 7.27 18.94
CA ASN A 201 1.64 6.48 19.51
C ASN A 201 2.94 7.30 19.63
N GLY A 202 3.11 8.05 20.73
CA GLY A 202 4.40 8.67 21.06
C GLY A 202 4.33 10.18 21.36
N PRO A 203 5.49 10.81 21.65
CA PRO A 203 5.56 12.17 22.18
C PRO A 203 5.26 13.27 21.14
N PHE A 204 5.34 12.96 19.84
CA PHE A 204 5.12 13.93 18.76
C PHE A 204 3.70 14.51 18.72
N GLN A 205 2.72 13.80 19.28
CA GLN A 205 1.33 14.26 19.38
C GLN A 205 1.23 15.67 20.02
N SER A 206 2.08 15.98 20.99
CA SER A 206 2.06 17.28 21.67
C SER A 206 2.54 18.42 20.78
N GLY A 207 3.47 18.16 19.85
CA GLY A 207 3.99 19.16 18.91
C GLY A 207 2.94 19.55 17.87
N ASP A 208 2.32 18.57 17.22
CA ASP A 208 1.25 18.84 16.26
C ASP A 208 0.03 19.48 16.93
N GLY A 209 -0.30 19.05 18.17
CA GLY A 209 -1.38 19.65 18.95
C GLY A 209 -1.15 21.13 19.26
N LEU A 210 0.10 21.54 19.53
CA LEU A 210 0.44 22.95 19.71
C LEU A 210 0.13 23.77 18.45
N ILE A 211 0.50 23.24 17.28
CA ILE A 211 0.36 23.95 16.00
C ILE A 211 -1.09 23.92 15.52
N PHE A 212 -1.63 22.72 15.31
CA PHE A 212 -2.88 22.48 14.62
C PHE A 212 -4.09 22.39 15.55
N GLY A 213 -3.90 22.15 16.85
CA GLY A 213 -5.00 22.19 17.83
C GLY A 213 -5.69 23.55 17.93
N THR A 214 -5.10 24.59 17.35
CA THR A 214 -5.70 25.92 17.18
C THR A 214 -6.73 25.99 16.05
N LEU A 215 -6.79 24.96 15.19
CA LEU A 215 -7.65 24.93 14.01
C LEU A 215 -8.92 24.11 14.28
N PRO A 216 -10.11 24.61 13.88
CA PRO A 216 -11.36 23.85 14.04
C PRO A 216 -11.33 22.47 13.39
N GLY A 217 -10.66 22.33 12.23
CA GLY A 217 -10.52 21.08 11.50
C GLY A 217 -9.83 19.96 12.29
N TRP A 218 -8.99 20.31 13.26
CA TRP A 218 -8.29 19.36 14.14
C TRP A 218 -9.24 18.60 15.08
N TRP A 219 -10.42 19.16 15.34
CA TRP A 219 -11.36 18.65 16.34
C TRP A 219 -12.62 18.03 15.75
N LEU A 220 -12.68 17.82 14.43
CA LEU A 220 -13.85 17.23 13.75
C LEU A 220 -14.22 15.85 14.30
N GLY A 221 -13.25 15.09 14.79
CA GLY A 221 -13.44 13.77 15.37
C GLY A 221 -13.84 13.72 16.83
N ALA A 222 -14.05 14.85 17.49
CA ALA A 222 -14.29 14.88 18.94
C ALA A 222 -15.53 14.05 19.33
N ASP A 223 -16.58 14.07 18.50
CA ASP A 223 -17.84 13.37 18.75
C ASP A 223 -17.70 11.83 18.65
N GLU A 224 -16.70 11.32 17.93
CA GLU A 224 -16.38 9.88 17.87
C GLU A 224 -15.28 9.46 18.86
N GLY A 225 -14.93 10.33 19.81
CA GLY A 225 -14.00 10.04 20.90
C GLY A 225 -12.56 10.48 20.66
N ARG A 226 -12.25 11.12 19.53
CA ARG A 226 -10.92 11.69 19.24
C ARG A 226 -10.75 13.07 19.89
N THR A 227 -10.80 13.11 21.22
CA THR A 227 -10.92 14.35 22.03
C THR A 227 -9.60 15.01 22.41
N LEU A 228 -8.48 14.30 22.33
CA LEU A 228 -7.15 14.84 22.64
C LEU A 228 -6.32 15.15 21.38
N SER A 229 -6.64 14.49 20.28
CA SER A 229 -5.97 14.58 18.98
C SER A 229 -6.85 13.88 17.95
N PRO A 230 -6.81 14.28 16.66
CA PRO A 230 -7.55 13.63 15.60
C PRO A 230 -6.93 12.30 15.16
N PHE A 231 -5.74 11.94 15.67
CA PHE A 231 -5.04 10.73 15.26
C PHE A 231 -5.49 9.50 16.05
N VAL A 232 -5.38 8.34 15.39
CA VAL A 232 -5.60 7.02 15.98
C VAL A 232 -4.32 6.19 15.93
N SER A 233 -4.26 5.15 16.76
CA SER A 233 -3.12 4.24 16.80
C SER A 233 -3.12 3.31 15.58
N ALA A 234 -1.99 2.66 15.30
CA ALA A 234 -1.93 1.63 14.27
C ALA A 234 -2.95 0.48 14.51
N SER A 235 -3.19 0.08 15.76
CA SER A 235 -4.17 -0.98 16.07
C SER A 235 -5.62 -0.52 15.83
N GLN A 236 -5.92 0.75 16.10
CA GLN A 236 -7.20 1.35 15.76
C GLN A 236 -7.38 1.43 14.24
N TRP A 237 -6.33 1.81 13.49
CA TRP A 237 -6.36 1.74 12.02
C TRP A 237 -6.64 0.33 11.50
N ASP A 238 -5.96 -0.70 12.03
CA ASP A 238 -6.22 -2.10 11.65
C ASP A 238 -7.71 -2.47 11.83
N THR A 239 -8.28 -2.07 12.97
CA THR A 239 -9.70 -2.32 13.28
C THR A 239 -10.64 -1.61 12.31
N ILE A 240 -10.45 -0.30 12.09
CA ILE A 240 -11.27 0.52 11.20
C ILE A 240 -11.22 -0.02 9.77
N LEU A 241 -10.02 -0.39 9.29
CA LEU A 241 -9.82 -0.94 7.96
C LEU A 241 -10.57 -2.27 7.79
N ARG A 242 -10.44 -3.20 8.73
CA ARG A 242 -11.15 -4.49 8.71
C ARG A 242 -12.67 -4.32 8.69
N GLN A 243 -13.18 -3.42 9.52
CA GLN A 243 -14.62 -3.16 9.63
C GLN A 243 -15.23 -2.56 8.34
N ASN A 244 -14.41 -1.96 7.48
CA ASN A 244 -14.86 -1.26 6.28
C ASN A 244 -14.39 -1.92 4.98
N GLY A 245 -14.19 -3.25 5.00
CA GLY A 245 -13.99 -4.05 3.79
C GLY A 245 -12.55 -4.06 3.26
N PHE A 246 -11.58 -3.82 4.14
CA PHE A 246 -10.16 -3.99 3.86
C PHE A 246 -9.53 -5.10 4.72
N SER A 247 -8.27 -5.45 4.45
CA SER A 247 -7.56 -6.56 5.10
C SER A 247 -6.99 -6.24 6.49
N GLY A 248 -7.09 -4.99 6.94
CA GLY A 248 -6.31 -4.46 8.07
C GLY A 248 -4.93 -3.98 7.64
N LEU A 249 -3.94 -4.02 8.53
CA LEU A 249 -2.59 -3.57 8.20
C LEU A 249 -1.76 -4.70 7.57
N ASP A 250 -1.65 -4.71 6.24
CA ASP A 250 -0.79 -5.64 5.50
C ASP A 250 0.68 -5.21 5.55
N THR A 251 0.92 -3.89 5.56
CA THR A 251 2.26 -3.31 5.68
C THR A 251 2.17 -2.03 6.48
N THR A 252 3.14 -1.83 7.37
CA THR A 252 3.27 -0.62 8.16
C THR A 252 4.74 -0.26 8.36
N ALA A 253 5.02 1.00 8.67
CA ALA A 253 6.36 1.41 9.06
C ALA A 253 6.78 0.72 10.38
N PRO A 254 8.07 0.44 10.59
CA PRO A 254 8.55 -0.15 11.85
C PRO A 254 8.07 0.64 13.09
N THR A 255 7.66 -0.08 14.14
CA THR A 255 7.04 0.53 15.33
C THR A 255 7.96 1.52 16.05
N GLN A 256 9.29 1.34 15.98
CA GLN A 256 10.24 2.31 16.54
C GLN A 256 10.13 3.70 15.90
N PHE A 257 9.63 3.80 14.67
CA PHE A 257 9.48 5.05 13.94
C PHE A 257 8.21 5.81 14.32
N PHE A 258 7.22 5.14 14.91
CA PHE A 258 6.00 5.81 15.39
C PHE A 258 6.34 6.85 16.46
N GLY A 259 7.16 6.47 17.44
CA GLY A 259 7.61 7.39 18.48
C GLY A 259 8.64 8.42 18.00
N ALA A 260 9.42 8.09 16.98
CA ALA A 260 10.49 8.97 16.48
C ALA A 260 10.00 10.05 15.50
N PHE A 261 8.90 9.80 14.79
CA PHE A 261 8.39 10.70 13.76
C PHE A 261 6.92 11.07 13.93
N GLY A 262 6.19 10.41 14.84
CA GLY A 262 4.77 10.70 15.08
C GLY A 262 3.84 10.28 13.95
N VAL A 263 4.30 9.44 13.01
CA VAL A 263 3.54 9.06 11.82
C VAL A 263 3.41 7.55 11.64
N VAL A 264 2.34 7.15 10.95
CA VAL A 264 2.07 5.78 10.54
C VAL A 264 1.93 5.72 9.03
N LEU A 265 2.64 4.77 8.42
CA LEU A 265 2.30 4.24 7.10
C LEU A 265 1.37 3.05 7.30
N ALA A 266 0.25 3.00 6.58
CA ALA A 266 -0.61 1.83 6.51
C ALA A 266 -0.91 1.49 5.06
N VAL A 267 -0.67 0.23 4.67
CA VAL A 267 -1.12 -0.32 3.39
C VAL A 267 -2.14 -1.41 3.69
N SER A 268 -3.30 -1.32 3.06
CA SER A 268 -4.41 -2.25 3.25
C SER A 268 -5.00 -2.63 1.91
N GLN A 269 -5.33 -3.90 1.72
CA GLN A 269 -5.95 -4.38 0.50
C GLN A 269 -7.48 -4.41 0.65
N ALA A 270 -8.22 -3.96 -0.35
CA ALA A 270 -9.68 -4.07 -0.40
C ALA A 270 -10.07 -5.54 -0.58
N ILE A 271 -10.92 -6.05 0.31
CA ILE A 271 -11.30 -7.46 0.38
C ILE A 271 -12.74 -7.67 -0.10
N ASP A 272 -12.91 -8.76 -0.84
CA ASP A 272 -14.16 -9.49 -1.06
C ASP A 272 -13.88 -10.99 -0.85
N ASP A 273 -14.89 -11.85 -1.02
CA ASP A 273 -14.74 -13.30 -0.82
C ASP A 273 -13.65 -13.91 -1.73
N ARG A 274 -13.51 -13.38 -2.96
CA ARG A 274 -12.51 -13.85 -3.92
C ARG A 274 -11.10 -13.48 -3.49
N VAL A 275 -10.88 -12.24 -3.06
CA VAL A 275 -9.58 -11.73 -2.63
C VAL A 275 -9.17 -12.36 -1.30
N ALA A 276 -10.12 -12.53 -0.37
CA ALA A 276 -9.87 -13.27 0.88
C ALA A 276 -9.35 -14.68 0.60
N PHE A 277 -9.99 -15.39 -0.34
CA PHE A 277 -9.53 -16.71 -0.78
C PHE A 277 -8.15 -16.66 -1.44
N LEU A 278 -7.88 -15.70 -2.33
CA LEU A 278 -6.59 -15.60 -3.02
C LEU A 278 -5.42 -15.29 -2.06
N ARG A 279 -5.70 -14.63 -0.92
CA ARG A 279 -4.70 -14.31 0.10
C ARG A 279 -4.36 -15.51 0.97
N GLU A 280 -5.36 -16.27 1.38
CA GLU A 280 -5.20 -17.42 2.28
C GLU A 280 -5.91 -18.66 1.72
N PRO A 281 -5.48 -19.19 0.56
CA PRO A 281 -6.20 -20.25 -0.16
C PRO A 281 -6.26 -21.57 0.63
N LEU A 282 -5.34 -21.77 1.56
CA LEU A 282 -5.24 -22.96 2.41
C LEU A 282 -5.90 -22.80 3.80
N ALA A 283 -6.18 -21.58 4.26
CA ALA A 283 -6.71 -21.34 5.62
C ALA A 283 -8.24 -21.46 5.69
N ALA A 284 -8.91 -21.23 4.58
CA ALA A 284 -10.35 -21.05 4.59
C ALA A 284 -11.08 -22.42 4.69
N PRO A 285 -12.16 -22.57 5.49
CA PRO A 285 -12.79 -23.87 5.75
C PRO A 285 -13.28 -24.57 4.48
N SER A 286 -13.13 -25.88 4.38
CA SER A 286 -13.49 -26.75 3.23
C SER A 286 -14.99 -26.81 2.90
N SER A 287 -15.84 -26.02 3.56
CA SER A 287 -17.30 -26.17 3.59
C SER A 287 -18.09 -25.13 2.77
N SER A 288 -17.51 -24.49 1.75
CA SER A 288 -18.26 -23.61 0.85
C SER A 288 -17.85 -23.86 -0.60
N SER A 289 -18.76 -23.53 -1.52
CA SER A 289 -18.75 -23.70 -2.99
C SER A 289 -17.52 -23.14 -3.71
N ARG A 290 -16.32 -23.61 -3.35
CA ARG A 290 -15.05 -23.16 -3.93
C ARG A 290 -14.69 -24.00 -5.14
N PRO A 291 -14.12 -23.38 -6.18
CA PRO A 291 -13.57 -24.11 -7.30
C PRO A 291 -12.36 -24.91 -6.81
N LYS A 292 -12.47 -26.24 -6.84
CA LYS A 292 -11.33 -27.13 -6.67
C LYS A 292 -10.55 -27.22 -7.98
N ILE A 293 -9.27 -27.57 -7.87
CA ILE A 293 -8.47 -27.99 -9.01
C ILE A 293 -9.00 -29.37 -9.43
N ALA A 294 -9.73 -29.44 -10.54
CA ALA A 294 -10.34 -30.69 -11.02
C ALA A 294 -9.30 -31.82 -11.17
N LYS A 295 -8.12 -31.48 -11.71
CA LYS A 295 -7.03 -32.42 -11.88
C LYS A 295 -5.68 -31.73 -11.69
N LEU A 296 -4.97 -32.12 -10.63
CA LEU A 296 -3.61 -31.66 -10.34
C LEU A 296 -2.62 -32.77 -10.72
N VAL A 297 -1.67 -32.46 -11.59
CA VAL A 297 -0.57 -33.36 -11.96
C VAL A 297 0.72 -32.83 -11.33
N LEU A 298 1.34 -33.62 -10.46
CA LEU A 298 2.65 -33.32 -9.87
C LEU A 298 3.73 -34.09 -10.63
N VAL A 299 4.78 -33.41 -11.05
CA VAL A 299 5.89 -34.04 -11.79
C VAL A 299 7.21 -33.78 -11.08
N GLY A 300 7.88 -34.84 -10.64
CA GLY A 300 9.16 -34.84 -9.93
C GLY A 300 9.21 -35.86 -8.82
N GLY A 301 10.33 -35.91 -8.11
CA GLY A 301 10.60 -36.88 -7.06
C GLY A 301 11.51 -38.01 -7.51
N GLU A 302 12.40 -37.76 -8.46
CA GLU A 302 13.47 -38.70 -8.82
C GLU A 302 14.45 -38.86 -7.64
N THR A 303 14.80 -37.75 -6.98
CA THR A 303 15.62 -37.70 -5.77
C THR A 303 14.76 -37.82 -4.51
N ASP A 304 15.35 -38.33 -3.42
CA ASP A 304 14.65 -38.49 -2.13
C ASP A 304 14.14 -37.16 -1.56
N ALA A 305 14.86 -36.07 -1.81
CA ALA A 305 14.48 -34.74 -1.33
C ALA A 305 13.19 -34.24 -2.00
N VAL A 306 13.10 -34.36 -3.33
CA VAL A 306 11.92 -33.94 -4.07
C VAL A 306 10.78 -34.94 -3.90
N ALA A 307 11.06 -36.23 -3.70
CA ALA A 307 10.02 -37.21 -3.41
C ALA A 307 9.26 -36.87 -2.12
N ARG A 308 9.99 -36.50 -1.05
CA ARG A 308 9.37 -35.99 0.19
C ARG A 308 8.58 -34.70 -0.03
N LEU A 309 9.10 -33.76 -0.83
CA LEU A 309 8.37 -32.55 -1.21
C LEU A 309 7.06 -32.88 -1.93
N VAL A 310 7.06 -33.84 -2.86
CA VAL A 310 5.84 -34.28 -3.56
C VAL A 310 4.84 -34.87 -2.58
N GLU A 311 5.25 -35.70 -1.63
CA GLU A 311 4.37 -36.25 -0.58
C GLU A 311 3.74 -35.14 0.30
N GLU A 312 4.53 -34.14 0.69
CA GLU A 312 4.04 -32.96 1.41
C GLU A 312 3.05 -32.15 0.57
N LEU A 313 3.35 -31.92 -0.71
CA LEU A 313 2.47 -31.20 -1.64
C LEU A 313 1.15 -31.94 -1.87
N VAL A 314 1.16 -33.27 -1.97
CA VAL A 314 -0.07 -34.09 -2.05
C VAL A 314 -0.94 -33.85 -0.83
N THR A 315 -0.33 -33.79 0.36
CA THR A 315 -1.03 -33.56 1.63
C THR A 315 -1.62 -32.16 1.69
N ILE A 316 -0.83 -31.13 1.37
CA ILE A 316 -1.24 -29.72 1.40
C ILE A 316 -2.32 -29.41 0.36
N LEU A 317 -2.19 -29.97 -0.84
CA LEU A 317 -3.05 -29.65 -1.98
C LEU A 317 -4.24 -30.61 -2.13
N GLY A 318 -4.33 -31.65 -1.29
CA GLY A 318 -5.40 -32.64 -1.30
C GLY A 318 -6.79 -32.01 -1.13
N ASP A 319 -6.93 -31.07 -0.19
CA ASP A 319 -8.22 -30.44 0.10
C ASP A 319 -8.70 -29.47 -0.98
N VAL A 320 -7.75 -28.90 -1.74
CA VAL A 320 -8.02 -27.94 -2.82
C VAL A 320 -8.08 -28.58 -4.21
N SER A 321 -7.88 -29.89 -4.31
CA SER A 321 -7.91 -30.66 -5.56
C SER A 321 -9.00 -31.74 -5.51
N GLU A 322 -9.60 -32.07 -6.65
CA GLU A 322 -10.52 -33.22 -6.76
C GLU A 322 -9.75 -34.52 -7.01
N SER A 323 -8.67 -34.43 -7.79
CA SER A 323 -7.77 -35.54 -8.05
C SER A 323 -6.32 -35.05 -8.13
N ILE A 324 -5.40 -35.86 -7.60
CA ILE A 324 -3.97 -35.63 -7.70
C ILE A 324 -3.32 -36.88 -8.32
N VAL A 325 -2.53 -36.67 -9.36
CA VAL A 325 -1.73 -37.72 -10.01
C VAL A 325 -0.27 -37.30 -9.96
N THR A 326 0.62 -38.23 -9.61
CA THR A 326 2.05 -37.97 -9.49
C THR A 326 2.83 -38.77 -10.51
N TYR A 327 3.84 -38.15 -11.11
CA TYR A 327 4.82 -38.78 -11.99
C TYR A 327 6.22 -38.45 -11.47
N ARG A 328 7.07 -39.46 -11.30
CA ARG A 328 8.44 -39.24 -10.78
C ARG A 328 9.32 -38.47 -11.76
N ILE A 329 9.13 -38.71 -13.05
CA ILE A 329 9.88 -38.10 -14.15
C ILE A 329 8.93 -37.62 -15.25
N LEU A 330 9.41 -36.70 -16.08
CA LEU A 330 8.64 -36.14 -17.21
C LEU A 330 8.28 -37.21 -18.25
N ASP A 331 9.12 -38.21 -18.42
CA ASP A 331 9.01 -39.24 -19.45
C ASP A 331 7.73 -40.07 -19.29
N ASP A 332 7.31 -40.27 -18.04
CA ASP A 332 6.21 -41.16 -17.67
C ASP A 332 4.84 -40.49 -17.73
N ILE A 333 4.78 -39.20 -18.07
CA ILE A 333 3.51 -38.45 -18.10
C ILE A 333 2.58 -39.08 -19.14
N ASP A 334 1.44 -39.58 -18.66
CA ASP A 334 0.33 -40.00 -19.50
C ASP A 334 -0.52 -38.78 -19.87
N PHE A 335 -0.46 -38.36 -21.14
CA PHE A 335 -1.21 -37.22 -21.65
C PHE A 335 -2.71 -37.49 -21.86
N ALA A 336 -3.17 -38.75 -21.72
CA ALA A 336 -4.59 -39.04 -21.56
C ALA A 336 -5.09 -38.64 -20.16
N VAL A 337 -4.22 -38.74 -19.15
CA VAL A 337 -4.51 -38.25 -17.79
C VAL A 337 -4.22 -36.76 -17.69
N CYS A 338 -3.04 -36.32 -18.11
CA CYS A 338 -2.63 -34.92 -18.21
C CYS A 338 -3.25 -34.25 -19.45
N ASP A 339 -4.58 -34.24 -19.53
CA ASP A 339 -5.37 -33.60 -20.58
C ASP A 339 -5.31 -32.06 -20.50
N GLU A 340 -6.05 -31.36 -21.38
CA GLU A 340 -6.06 -29.89 -21.43
C GLU A 340 -6.66 -29.21 -20.19
N THR A 341 -7.39 -29.95 -19.34
CA THR A 341 -8.00 -29.43 -18.11
C THR A 341 -7.07 -29.52 -16.90
N ALA A 342 -5.98 -30.28 -17.04
CA ALA A 342 -5.01 -30.49 -15.98
C ALA A 342 -4.27 -29.18 -15.61
N THR A 343 -4.09 -29.00 -14.30
CA THR A 343 -3.10 -28.08 -13.75
C THR A 343 -1.86 -28.89 -13.40
N VAL A 344 -0.71 -28.54 -13.98
CA VAL A 344 0.55 -29.27 -13.82
C VAL A 344 1.49 -28.46 -12.95
N LEU A 345 1.94 -29.02 -11.84
CA LEU A 345 2.99 -28.48 -10.99
C LEU A 345 4.26 -29.30 -11.19
N VAL A 346 5.20 -28.73 -11.93
CA VAL A 346 6.48 -29.36 -12.27
C VAL A 346 7.53 -28.94 -11.25
N VAL A 347 7.95 -29.89 -10.42
CA VAL A 347 9.03 -29.74 -9.43
C VAL A 347 10.26 -30.57 -9.80
N SER A 348 10.23 -31.30 -10.93
CA SER A 348 11.35 -32.12 -11.41
C SER A 348 12.61 -31.33 -11.76
N GLU A 349 12.52 -30.01 -11.99
CA GLU A 349 13.72 -29.16 -12.14
C GLU A 349 14.58 -29.14 -10.86
N LEU A 350 13.95 -29.42 -9.70
CA LEU A 350 14.63 -29.53 -8.42
C LEU A 350 15.38 -30.87 -8.27
N ASP A 351 14.97 -31.91 -9.02
CA ASP A 351 15.71 -33.16 -9.13
C ASP A 351 16.96 -32.97 -9.99
N GLY A 352 16.79 -32.25 -11.09
CA GLY A 352 17.87 -31.87 -11.99
C GLY A 352 17.34 -31.02 -13.15
N PRO A 353 18.09 -30.00 -13.60
CA PRO A 353 17.62 -29.13 -14.68
C PRO A 353 17.33 -29.89 -15.96
N ILE A 354 16.14 -29.68 -16.54
CA ILE A 354 15.70 -30.44 -17.72
C ILE A 354 16.70 -30.34 -18.88
N PHE A 355 17.26 -29.15 -19.11
CA PHE A 355 18.16 -28.88 -20.23
C PHE A 355 19.59 -29.43 -20.06
N LYS A 356 19.95 -29.99 -18.89
CA LYS A 356 21.24 -30.68 -18.71
C LYS A 356 21.25 -32.09 -19.31
N SER A 357 20.09 -32.75 -19.31
CA SER A 357 19.97 -34.14 -19.73
C SER A 357 18.68 -34.34 -20.50
N LEU A 358 18.71 -33.92 -21.78
CA LEU A 358 17.62 -34.11 -22.73
C LEU A 358 17.86 -35.37 -23.58
N HIS A 359 16.81 -36.16 -23.74
CA HIS A 359 16.75 -37.28 -24.68
C HIS A 359 15.35 -37.32 -25.33
N PRO A 360 15.14 -38.12 -26.39
CA PRO A 360 13.93 -38.01 -27.22
C PRO A 360 12.60 -38.14 -26.46
N ALA A 361 12.49 -39.07 -25.51
CA ALA A 361 11.28 -39.26 -24.70
C ALA A 361 10.99 -38.04 -23.79
N LYS A 362 11.99 -37.59 -23.02
CA LYS A 362 11.87 -36.40 -22.17
C LYS A 362 11.52 -35.15 -22.96
N TRP A 363 12.13 -34.97 -24.13
CA TRP A 363 11.83 -33.84 -25.03
C TRP A 363 10.41 -33.91 -25.59
N HIS A 364 9.91 -35.10 -25.90
CA HIS A 364 8.53 -35.29 -26.32
C HIS A 364 7.56 -34.85 -25.22
N SER A 365 7.64 -35.44 -24.02
CA SER A 365 6.76 -35.10 -22.90
C SER A 365 6.87 -33.64 -22.48
N PHE A 366 8.09 -33.09 -22.51
CA PHE A 366 8.31 -31.67 -22.26
C PHE A 366 7.50 -30.78 -23.21
N ARG A 367 7.59 -30.98 -24.53
CA ARG A 367 6.84 -30.16 -25.49
C ARG A 367 5.33 -30.35 -25.32
N GLU A 368 4.90 -31.58 -25.09
CA GLU A 368 3.49 -31.93 -24.98
C GLU A 368 2.81 -31.24 -23.79
N LEU A 369 3.54 -30.95 -22.70
CA LEU A 369 3.04 -30.14 -21.57
C LEU A 369 2.62 -28.72 -21.98
N PHE A 370 3.23 -28.14 -23.02
CA PHE A 370 2.92 -26.79 -23.51
C PHE A 370 1.93 -26.80 -24.67
N VAL A 371 1.54 -27.97 -25.17
CA VAL A 371 0.47 -28.09 -26.18
C VAL A 371 -0.89 -27.89 -25.47
N GLY A 372 -1.83 -27.21 -26.14
CA GLY A 372 -3.21 -27.05 -25.64
C GLY A 372 -3.35 -26.00 -24.53
N LYS A 373 -4.43 -26.10 -23.73
CA LYS A 373 -4.85 -25.06 -22.76
C LYS A 373 -4.49 -25.37 -21.30
N ARG A 374 -3.46 -26.18 -21.09
CA ARG A 374 -3.02 -26.60 -19.74
C ARG A 374 -2.51 -25.42 -18.92
N ARG A 375 -2.63 -25.52 -17.61
CA ARG A 375 -2.00 -24.57 -16.67
C ARG A 375 -0.74 -25.20 -16.13
N VAL A 376 0.43 -24.66 -16.47
CA VAL A 376 1.72 -25.20 -16.02
C VAL A 376 2.39 -24.23 -15.06
N VAL A 377 2.73 -24.72 -13.87
CA VAL A 377 3.56 -24.03 -12.89
C VAL A 377 4.87 -24.79 -12.79
N TRP A 378 5.98 -24.13 -13.14
CA TRP A 378 7.32 -24.73 -13.13
C TRP A 378 8.15 -24.14 -12.01
N VAL A 379 8.61 -24.99 -11.09
CA VAL A 379 9.43 -24.59 -9.95
C VAL A 379 10.90 -24.78 -10.29
N THR A 380 11.73 -23.78 -10.04
CA THR A 380 13.17 -23.79 -10.35
C THR A 380 13.99 -23.42 -9.11
N ALA A 381 15.19 -23.96 -8.97
CA ALA A 381 16.18 -23.52 -7.97
C ALA A 381 17.48 -23.04 -8.65
N GLY A 382 18.20 -22.11 -8.01
CA GLY A 382 19.52 -21.65 -8.45
C GLY A 382 19.59 -20.86 -9.77
N ARG A 383 18.45 -20.62 -10.45
CA ARG A 383 18.44 -20.10 -11.84
C ARG A 383 19.10 -18.74 -12.07
N ASN A 384 19.20 -17.90 -11.04
CA ASN A 384 19.86 -16.58 -11.10
C ASN A 384 21.25 -16.59 -10.44
N ALA A 385 21.76 -17.76 -10.07
CA ALA A 385 23.00 -17.92 -9.32
C ALA A 385 23.85 -19.06 -9.90
N ASP A 386 23.82 -20.24 -9.27
CA ASP A 386 24.71 -21.37 -9.50
C ASP A 386 24.16 -22.42 -10.49
N GLU A 387 22.90 -22.30 -10.92
CA GLU A 387 22.27 -23.25 -11.82
C GLU A 387 21.69 -22.60 -13.09
N PRO A 388 22.54 -22.22 -14.08
CA PRO A 388 22.09 -21.49 -15.26
C PRO A 388 21.17 -22.30 -16.19
N TYR A 389 21.23 -23.63 -16.16
CA TYR A 389 20.34 -24.48 -16.97
C TYR A 389 18.88 -24.34 -16.55
N SER A 390 18.62 -24.15 -15.25
CA SER A 390 17.27 -23.83 -14.72
C SER A 390 16.73 -22.49 -15.21
N ASN A 391 17.57 -21.62 -15.79
CA ASN A 391 17.11 -20.37 -16.39
C ASN A 391 16.64 -20.57 -17.84
N MET A 392 17.09 -21.64 -18.52
CA MET A 392 16.67 -21.95 -19.89
C MET A 392 15.17 -22.24 -19.96
N ILE A 393 14.61 -22.95 -18.97
CA ILE A 393 13.16 -23.19 -18.91
C ILE A 393 12.35 -21.92 -18.72
N VAL A 394 12.88 -20.93 -17.99
CA VAL A 394 12.22 -19.62 -17.88
C VAL A 394 12.22 -18.90 -19.23
N GLY A 395 13.31 -18.98 -20.00
CA GLY A 395 13.36 -18.47 -21.36
C GLY A 395 12.36 -19.17 -22.29
N PHE A 396 12.33 -20.49 -22.27
CA PHE A 396 11.39 -21.29 -23.05
C PHE A 396 9.93 -20.96 -22.68
N GLY A 397 9.59 -20.96 -21.39
CA GLY A 397 8.22 -20.67 -20.93
C GLY A 397 7.75 -19.25 -21.30
N ARG A 398 8.65 -18.27 -21.37
CA ARG A 398 8.32 -16.93 -21.89
C ARG A 398 8.00 -16.95 -23.38
N ALA A 399 8.73 -17.74 -24.18
CA ALA A 399 8.44 -17.89 -25.60
C ALA A 399 7.12 -18.62 -25.81
N ALA A 400 6.96 -19.78 -25.17
CA ALA A 400 5.77 -20.63 -25.27
C ALA A 400 4.48 -19.93 -24.84
N LYS A 401 4.53 -18.98 -23.89
CA LYS A 401 3.35 -18.19 -23.49
C LYS A 401 2.81 -17.29 -24.61
N ASN A 402 3.63 -16.95 -25.60
CA ASN A 402 3.28 -16.05 -26.71
C ASN A 402 3.07 -16.78 -28.04
N GLU A 403 3.25 -18.10 -28.08
CA GLU A 403 2.89 -18.98 -29.21
C GLU A 403 1.48 -19.53 -29.00
#